data_AF-A0A520WS64-F1
#
_entry.id   AF-A0A520WS64-F1
#
_cell.length_a   1.000
_cell.length_b   1.000
_cell.length_c   1.000
_cell.angle_alpha   90.00
_cell.angle_beta   90.00
_cell.angle_gamma   90.00
#
_symmetry.space_group_name_H-M   'P 1'
#
loop_
_entity.id
_entity.type
_entity.pdbx_description
1 polymer ?
#
loop_
_entity_poly.entity_id
_entity_poly.type
_entity_poly.pdbx_seq_one_letter_code
_entity_poly.pdbx_strand_id
1 'polypeptide(L)'
;MVPTEEARELVLAFADDELCVGQNHSWWIAVGPFLEEDLAFTSIAQDELGHARALYSLLSDDIDHLAYSRTPPEYRSAHIAEFLCHDWSWALVRHVLHDIGEQIRWSAITDSSWKELAHTAQRALAEEHFHVQHGLSLMRRLLSNEDGRRRLEPVILELAPYGREYFVDPGHGLVDEGVLTMSMADQEQEWVKQVSGLFDEFDIPVDLNVEIPAFGRSGVRSKDFDLLHDEMTAVIRIDPKAQW
;
A
#
# COMPACT_ATOMS: atom_id res chain seq x y z
N MET A 1 8.04 -22.87 8.05
CA MET A 1 7.05 -23.77 7.40
C MET A 1 7.33 -23.78 5.90
N VAL A 2 6.75 -24.70 5.13
CA VAL A 2 6.64 -24.48 3.67
C VAL A 2 5.38 -23.64 3.46
N PRO A 3 5.45 -22.43 2.89
CA PRO A 3 4.29 -21.57 2.72
C PRO A 3 3.30 -22.20 1.72
N THR A 4 2.01 -22.10 2.02
CA THR A 4 0.90 -22.47 1.13
C THR A 4 0.79 -21.50 -0.04
N GLU A 5 0.02 -21.85 -1.07
CA GLU A 5 -0.17 -20.97 -2.22
C GLU A 5 -0.89 -19.69 -1.79
N GLU A 6 -1.86 -19.80 -0.90
CA GLU A 6 -2.60 -18.68 -0.30
C GLU A 6 -1.66 -17.75 0.47
N ALA A 7 -0.69 -18.30 1.21
CA ALA A 7 0.32 -17.51 1.92
C ALA A 7 1.28 -16.79 0.95
N ARG A 8 1.64 -17.45 -0.16
CA ARG A 8 2.48 -16.85 -1.21
C ARG A 8 1.73 -15.73 -1.92
N GLU A 9 0.45 -15.94 -2.21
CA GLU A 9 -0.43 -14.95 -2.85
C GLU A 9 -0.65 -13.72 -1.96
N LEU A 10 -0.85 -13.93 -0.65
CA LEU A 10 -0.90 -12.84 0.34
C LEU A 10 0.37 -11.97 0.27
N VAL A 11 1.54 -12.60 0.31
CA VAL A 11 2.84 -11.91 0.29
C VAL A 11 3.08 -11.24 -1.06
N LEU A 12 2.65 -11.85 -2.17
CA LEU A 12 2.77 -11.26 -3.51
C LEU A 12 1.91 -10.00 -3.64
N ALA A 13 0.66 -10.08 -3.19
CA ALA A 13 -0.27 -8.96 -3.19
C ALA A 13 0.23 -7.80 -2.33
N PHE A 14 0.80 -8.10 -1.16
CA PHE A 14 1.41 -7.09 -0.30
C PHE A 14 2.64 -6.46 -0.98
N ALA A 15 3.56 -7.27 -1.49
CA ALA A 15 4.75 -6.77 -2.19
C ALA A 15 4.42 -5.88 -3.40
N ASP A 16 3.35 -6.21 -4.12
CA ASP A 16 2.87 -5.41 -5.25
C ASP A 16 2.29 -4.06 -4.82
N ASP A 17 1.63 -4.00 -3.66
CA ASP A 17 1.17 -2.73 -3.10
C ASP A 17 2.37 -1.84 -2.77
N GLU A 18 3.33 -2.36 -2.01
CA GLU A 18 4.57 -1.67 -1.62
C GLU A 18 5.33 -1.13 -2.85
N LEU A 19 5.46 -1.96 -3.89
CA LEU A 19 6.14 -1.57 -5.13
C LEU A 19 5.41 -0.40 -5.81
N CYS A 20 4.08 -0.51 -5.96
CA CYS A 20 3.28 0.52 -6.63
C CYS A 20 3.25 1.82 -5.83
N VAL A 21 3.13 1.73 -4.50
CA VAL A 21 3.11 2.90 -3.61
C VAL A 21 4.46 3.58 -3.57
N GLY A 22 5.54 2.83 -3.38
CA GLY A 22 6.92 3.33 -3.39
C GLY A 22 7.33 3.97 -4.72
N GLN A 23 6.93 3.37 -5.85
CA GLN A 23 7.17 3.96 -7.19
C GLN A 23 6.44 5.31 -7.35
N ASN A 24 5.17 5.37 -6.97
CA ASN A 24 4.38 6.61 -7.02
C ASN A 24 4.89 7.68 -6.04
N HIS A 25 5.35 7.29 -4.84
CA HIS A 25 6.00 8.22 -3.91
C HIS A 25 7.32 8.76 -4.47
N SER A 26 8.08 7.94 -5.20
CA SER A 26 9.32 8.35 -5.87
C SER A 26 9.10 9.44 -6.94
N TRP A 27 7.90 9.52 -7.53
CA TRP A 27 7.56 10.59 -8.47
C TRP A 27 7.59 11.98 -7.81
N TRP A 28 7.32 12.06 -6.50
CA TRP A 28 7.27 13.32 -5.75
C TRP A 28 8.65 13.91 -5.42
N ILE A 29 9.73 13.16 -5.68
CA ILE A 29 11.11 13.60 -5.42
C ILE A 29 11.40 14.87 -6.24
N ALA A 30 11.79 15.93 -5.55
CA ALA A 30 12.07 17.27 -6.06
C ALA A 30 10.85 18.05 -6.60
N VAL A 31 9.62 17.54 -6.42
CA VAL A 31 8.36 18.22 -6.80
C VAL A 31 7.35 18.31 -5.64
N GLY A 32 7.73 17.88 -4.43
CA GLY A 32 6.95 18.05 -3.21
C GLY A 32 6.57 19.52 -2.94
N PRO A 33 5.46 19.76 -2.20
CA PRO A 33 4.93 21.12 -2.00
C PRO A 33 5.87 22.03 -1.20
N PHE A 34 6.71 21.45 -0.35
CA PHE A 34 7.77 22.11 0.40
C PHE A 34 8.85 21.07 0.78
N LEU A 35 10.03 21.56 1.17
CA LEU A 35 11.24 20.74 1.33
C LEU A 35 11.07 19.59 2.33
N GLU A 36 10.33 19.82 3.41
CA GLU A 36 10.08 18.83 4.44
C GLU A 36 9.24 17.65 3.92
N GLU A 37 8.22 17.90 3.08
CA GLU A 37 7.44 16.81 2.47
C GLU A 37 8.21 16.10 1.37
N ASP A 38 9.04 16.83 0.62
CA ASP A 38 9.93 16.21 -0.38
C ASP A 38 10.87 15.21 0.30
N LEU A 39 11.49 15.61 1.42
CA LEU A 39 12.34 14.72 2.21
C LEU A 39 11.55 13.55 2.82
N ALA A 40 10.36 13.81 3.37
CA ALA A 40 9.51 12.78 3.96
C ALA A 40 9.10 11.73 2.92
N PHE A 41 8.53 12.15 1.79
CA PHE A 41 8.09 11.24 0.72
C PHE A 41 9.26 10.49 0.08
N THR A 42 10.44 11.11 -0.04
CA THR A 42 11.64 10.40 -0.50
C THR A 42 12.04 9.28 0.46
N SER A 43 11.97 9.53 1.78
CA SER A 43 12.29 8.53 2.79
C SER A 43 11.27 7.38 2.78
N ILE A 44 9.99 7.72 2.78
CA ILE A 44 8.88 6.75 2.73
C ILE A 44 9.01 5.89 1.47
N ALA A 45 9.20 6.50 0.30
CA ALA A 45 9.38 5.78 -0.96
C ALA A 45 10.53 4.76 -0.92
N GLN A 46 11.63 5.12 -0.25
CA GLN A 46 12.77 4.23 -0.11
C GLN A 46 12.43 3.02 0.77
N ASP A 47 11.72 3.24 1.87
CA ASP A 47 11.34 2.18 2.82
C ASP A 47 10.33 1.23 2.18
N GLU A 48 9.30 1.75 1.50
CA GLU A 48 8.28 1.01 0.73
C GLU A 48 8.91 0.12 -0.35
N LEU A 49 9.82 0.66 -1.17
CA LEU A 49 10.56 -0.15 -2.15
C LEU A 49 11.46 -1.19 -1.47
N GLY A 50 11.97 -0.89 -0.27
CA GLY A 50 12.70 -1.82 0.58
C GLY A 50 11.81 -2.96 1.10
N HIS A 51 10.58 -2.65 1.49
CA HIS A 51 9.56 -3.60 1.96
C HIS A 51 9.10 -4.50 0.82
N ALA A 52 8.79 -3.93 -0.36
CA ALA A 52 8.49 -4.68 -1.58
C ALA A 52 9.60 -5.71 -1.88
N ARG A 53 10.86 -5.26 -1.90
CA ARG A 53 12.01 -6.14 -2.12
C ARG A 53 12.11 -7.23 -1.06
N ALA A 54 11.91 -6.90 0.21
CA ALA A 54 11.97 -7.85 1.30
C ALA A 54 10.88 -8.93 1.16
N LEU A 55 9.65 -8.54 0.81
CA LEU A 55 8.54 -9.46 0.58
C LEU A 55 8.77 -10.34 -0.66
N TYR A 56 9.19 -9.76 -1.81
CA TYR A 56 9.50 -10.55 -3.00
C TYR A 56 10.62 -11.58 -2.76
N SER A 57 11.61 -11.25 -1.93
CA SER A 57 12.70 -12.18 -1.59
C SER A 57 12.23 -13.43 -0.84
N LEU A 58 11.04 -13.40 -0.23
CA LEU A 58 10.41 -14.57 0.38
C LEU A 58 9.79 -15.51 -0.66
N LEU A 59 9.51 -15.01 -1.87
CA LEU A 59 8.79 -15.72 -2.92
C LEU A 59 9.71 -16.29 -4.00
N SER A 60 10.78 -15.58 -4.33
CA SER A 60 11.72 -15.90 -5.42
C SER A 60 13.11 -15.32 -5.16
N ASP A 61 14.15 -16.03 -5.58
CA ASP A 61 15.50 -15.48 -5.68
C ASP A 61 15.62 -14.47 -6.83
N ASP A 62 14.76 -14.58 -7.85
CA ASP A 62 14.64 -13.64 -8.97
C ASP A 62 13.59 -12.58 -8.66
N ILE A 63 14.00 -11.58 -7.86
CA ILE A 63 13.16 -10.47 -7.39
C ILE A 63 12.77 -9.55 -8.56
N ASP A 64 13.71 -9.26 -9.46
CA ASP A 64 13.48 -8.36 -10.60
C ASP A 64 12.44 -8.93 -11.56
N HIS A 65 12.40 -10.25 -11.74
CA HIS A 65 11.33 -10.89 -12.50
C HIS A 65 9.96 -10.62 -11.87
N LEU A 66 9.83 -10.81 -10.56
CA LEU A 66 8.58 -10.49 -9.85
C LEU A 66 8.27 -9.01 -9.96
N ALA A 67 9.20 -8.12 -9.65
CA ALA A 67 8.91 -6.68 -9.63
C ALA A 67 8.61 -6.09 -11.02
N TYR A 68 9.26 -6.56 -12.10
CA TYR A 68 9.28 -5.81 -13.37
C TYR A 68 9.00 -6.62 -14.63
N SER A 69 8.98 -7.95 -14.58
CA SER A 69 8.85 -8.79 -15.79
C SER A 69 7.48 -9.45 -15.94
N ARG A 70 6.63 -9.35 -14.91
CA ARG A 70 5.24 -9.79 -14.97
C ARG A 70 4.42 -8.94 -15.93
N THR A 71 3.45 -9.56 -16.58
CA THR A 71 2.42 -8.88 -17.36
C THR A 71 1.38 -8.26 -16.43
N PRO A 72 0.65 -7.21 -16.86
CA PRO A 72 -0.30 -6.50 -16.01
C PRO A 72 -1.31 -7.40 -15.24
N PRO A 73 -1.90 -8.46 -15.83
CA PRO A 73 -2.81 -9.35 -15.10
C PRO A 73 -2.15 -10.24 -14.04
N GLU A 74 -0.82 -10.31 -14.01
CA GLU A 74 -0.05 -11.09 -13.02
C GLU A 74 0.31 -10.28 -11.77
N TYR A 75 0.06 -8.96 -11.77
CA TYR A 75 0.12 -8.15 -10.55
C TYR A 75 -1.12 -8.38 -9.70
N ARG A 76 -0.98 -8.11 -8.40
CA ARG A 76 -1.96 -8.31 -7.34
C ARG A 76 -2.13 -7.09 -6.46
N SER A 77 -1.52 -5.96 -6.81
CA SER A 77 -1.73 -4.68 -6.14
C SER A 77 -3.20 -4.28 -6.13
N ALA A 78 -3.62 -3.61 -5.07
CA ALA A 78 -4.91 -2.93 -4.97
C ALA A 78 -4.91 -1.67 -5.84
N HIS A 79 -6.06 -1.29 -6.40
CA HIS A 79 -6.19 -0.11 -7.26
C HIS A 79 -5.72 1.18 -6.58
N ILE A 80 -5.95 1.33 -5.27
CA ILE A 80 -5.46 2.49 -4.52
C ILE A 80 -3.93 2.59 -4.48
N ALA A 81 -3.21 1.45 -4.53
CA ALA A 81 -1.75 1.44 -4.61
C ALA A 81 -1.25 1.87 -5.99
N GLU A 82 -2.04 1.57 -7.04
CA GLU A 82 -1.71 1.85 -8.44
C GLU A 82 -2.00 3.29 -8.88
N PHE A 83 -2.93 3.99 -8.23
CA PHE A 83 -3.28 5.36 -8.62
C PHE A 83 -2.06 6.28 -8.57
N LEU A 84 -1.84 7.03 -9.66
CA LEU A 84 -0.66 7.89 -9.82
C LEU A 84 -0.58 8.96 -8.74
N CYS A 85 -1.74 9.52 -8.35
CA CYS A 85 -1.82 10.54 -7.31
C CYS A 85 -0.84 11.72 -7.52
N HIS A 86 -0.63 12.17 -8.77
CA HIS A 86 0.23 13.31 -9.11
C HIS A 86 -0.34 14.70 -8.71
N ASP A 87 -1.48 14.72 -8.00
CA ASP A 87 -1.95 15.89 -7.24
C ASP A 87 -1.65 15.68 -5.75
N TRP A 88 -1.14 16.71 -5.07
CA TRP A 88 -0.69 16.56 -3.69
C TRP A 88 -1.79 16.10 -2.73
N SER A 89 -3.04 16.55 -2.96
CA SER A 89 -4.17 16.15 -2.12
C SER A 89 -4.44 14.65 -2.26
N TRP A 90 -4.29 14.12 -3.48
CA TRP A 90 -4.41 12.69 -3.78
C TRP A 90 -3.25 11.88 -3.21
N ALA A 91 -2.02 12.39 -3.32
CA ALA A 91 -0.85 11.74 -2.75
C ALA A 91 -0.97 11.60 -1.23
N LEU A 92 -1.31 12.69 -0.53
CA LEU A 92 -1.46 12.70 0.92
C LEU A 92 -2.62 11.82 1.40
N VAL A 93 -3.78 11.86 0.72
CA VAL A 93 -4.91 11.01 1.12
C VAL A 93 -4.57 9.54 0.90
N ARG A 94 -3.97 9.18 -0.24
CA ARG A 94 -3.52 7.81 -0.49
C ARG A 94 -2.50 7.36 0.56
N HIS A 95 -1.50 8.18 0.85
CA HIS A 95 -0.49 7.96 1.89
C HIS A 95 -1.14 7.58 3.23
N VAL A 96 -2.04 8.42 3.74
CA VAL A 96 -2.71 8.14 5.02
C VAL A 96 -3.55 6.85 5.00
N LEU A 97 -4.31 6.62 3.93
CA LEU A 97 -5.15 5.42 3.82
C LEU A 97 -4.32 4.14 3.71
N HIS A 98 -3.20 4.21 2.99
CA HIS A 98 -2.24 3.12 2.81
C HIS A 98 -1.55 2.76 4.11
N ASP A 99 -0.89 3.72 4.78
CA ASP A 99 -0.13 3.46 6.01
C ASP A 99 -1.00 2.90 7.15
N ILE A 100 -2.27 3.35 7.27
CA ILE A 100 -3.21 2.76 8.25
C ILE A 100 -3.43 1.27 7.91
N GLY A 101 -3.57 0.94 6.62
CA GLY A 101 -3.72 -0.42 6.14
C GLY A 101 -2.45 -1.26 6.35
N GLU A 102 -1.30 -0.71 6.02
CA GLU A 102 0.00 -1.33 6.27
C GLU A 102 0.24 -1.64 7.73
N GLN A 103 0.04 -0.68 8.63
CA GLN A 103 0.24 -0.90 10.06
C GLN A 103 -0.58 -2.10 10.56
N ILE A 104 -1.83 -2.24 10.10
CA ILE A 104 -2.70 -3.37 10.43
C ILE A 104 -2.17 -4.67 9.82
N ARG A 105 -1.84 -4.66 8.53
CA ARG A 105 -1.37 -5.85 7.78
C ARG A 105 -0.03 -6.36 8.32
N TRP A 106 0.95 -5.48 8.54
CA TRP A 106 2.24 -5.83 9.15
C TRP A 106 2.05 -6.38 10.56
N SER A 107 1.20 -5.76 11.39
CA SER A 107 0.87 -6.27 12.73
C SER A 107 0.25 -7.66 12.69
N ALA A 108 -0.54 -7.98 11.67
CA ALA A 108 -1.17 -9.28 11.52
C ALA A 108 -0.18 -10.42 11.19
N ILE A 109 1.06 -10.10 10.77
CA ILE A 109 2.09 -11.10 10.41
C ILE A 109 3.32 -11.11 11.34
N THR A 110 3.40 -10.26 12.36
CA THR A 110 4.57 -10.19 13.28
C THR A 110 4.84 -11.48 14.05
N ASP A 111 3.81 -12.30 14.29
CA ASP A 111 3.90 -13.59 14.98
C ASP A 111 3.65 -14.79 14.06
N SER A 112 3.84 -14.60 12.75
CA SER A 112 3.65 -15.64 11.75
C SER A 112 4.46 -16.92 12.05
N SER A 113 3.88 -18.07 11.72
CA SER A 113 4.56 -19.36 11.70
C SER A 113 5.59 -19.44 10.55
N TRP A 114 5.49 -18.55 9.55
CA TRP A 114 6.55 -18.26 8.57
C TRP A 114 7.55 -17.27 9.18
N LYS A 115 8.67 -17.79 9.68
CA LYS A 115 9.61 -17.01 10.52
C LYS A 115 10.31 -15.87 9.79
N GLU A 116 10.61 -16.06 8.53
CA GLU A 116 11.21 -15.07 7.66
C GLU A 116 10.23 -13.91 7.40
N LEU A 117 8.95 -14.22 7.16
CA LEU A 117 7.89 -13.20 7.04
C LEU A 117 7.71 -12.42 8.35
N ALA A 118 7.62 -13.11 9.49
CA ALA A 118 7.51 -12.48 10.80
C ALA A 118 8.69 -11.54 11.11
N HIS A 119 9.91 -11.94 10.75
CA HIS A 119 11.10 -11.10 10.93
C HIS A 119 11.09 -9.87 10.01
N THR A 120 10.66 -10.02 8.75
CA THR A 120 10.44 -8.88 7.85
C THR A 120 9.41 -7.92 8.44
N ALA A 121 8.29 -8.44 8.95
CA ALA A 121 7.23 -7.63 9.53
C ALA A 121 7.63 -6.83 10.76
N GLN A 122 8.42 -7.43 11.66
CA GLN A 122 8.91 -6.72 12.85
C GLN A 122 9.82 -5.53 12.50
N ARG A 123 10.55 -5.63 11.38
CA ARG A 123 11.39 -4.53 10.89
C ARG A 123 10.55 -3.45 10.21
N ALA A 124 9.70 -3.83 9.25
CA ALA A 124 8.83 -2.91 8.52
C ALA A 124 7.92 -2.12 9.48
N LEU A 125 7.32 -2.79 10.47
CA LEU A 125 6.43 -2.14 11.44
C LEU A 125 7.10 -1.01 12.26
N ALA A 126 8.41 -1.08 12.47
CA ALA A 126 9.15 -0.02 13.16
C ALA A 126 9.31 1.23 12.28
N GLU A 127 9.45 1.06 10.97
CA GLU A 127 9.52 2.13 9.97
C GLU A 127 8.11 2.71 9.75
N GLU A 128 7.10 1.86 9.56
CA GLU A 128 5.70 2.23 9.35
C GLU A 128 5.08 3.06 10.47
N HIS A 129 5.56 2.88 11.71
CA HIS A 129 5.12 3.72 12.81
C HIS A 129 5.37 5.21 12.52
N PHE A 130 6.49 5.56 11.90
CA PHE A 130 6.81 6.94 11.58
C PHE A 130 5.99 7.48 10.40
N HIS A 131 5.70 6.64 9.41
CA HIS A 131 4.90 6.99 8.23
C HIS A 131 3.47 7.38 8.65
N VAL A 132 2.81 6.51 9.42
CA VAL A 132 1.46 6.75 9.97
C VAL A 132 1.43 8.04 10.78
N GLN A 133 2.41 8.24 11.68
CA GLN A 133 2.44 9.46 12.51
C GLN A 133 2.62 10.73 11.67
N HIS A 134 3.49 10.71 10.66
CA HIS A 134 3.69 11.82 9.73
C HIS A 134 2.38 12.15 8.99
N GLY A 135 1.80 11.15 8.32
CA GLY A 135 0.58 11.30 7.52
C GLY A 135 -0.61 11.81 8.35
N LEU A 136 -0.85 11.19 9.51
CA LEU A 136 -1.96 11.59 10.39
C LEU A 136 -1.77 13.01 10.96
N SER A 137 -0.56 13.38 11.34
CA SER A 137 -0.25 14.73 11.84
C SER A 137 -0.54 15.78 10.77
N LEU A 138 -0.07 15.54 9.54
CA LEU A 138 -0.28 16.45 8.43
C LEU A 138 -1.76 16.54 8.02
N MET A 139 -2.45 15.40 7.91
CA MET A 139 -3.87 15.33 7.59
C MET A 139 -4.71 16.13 8.59
N ARG A 140 -4.52 15.88 9.90
CA ARG A 140 -5.25 16.62 10.96
C ARG A 140 -4.97 18.12 10.89
N ARG A 141 -3.72 18.52 10.66
CA ARG A 141 -3.34 19.93 10.52
C ARG A 141 -4.06 20.60 9.34
N LEU A 142 -4.15 19.93 8.20
CA LEU A 142 -4.78 20.48 7.00
C LEU A 142 -6.30 20.49 7.09
N LEU A 143 -6.93 19.44 7.63
CA LEU A 143 -8.38 19.38 7.83
C LEU A 143 -8.89 20.39 8.88
N SER A 144 -8.02 20.84 9.79
CA SER A 144 -8.31 21.93 10.74
C SER A 144 -8.44 23.32 10.08
N ASN A 145 -8.19 23.44 8.78
CA ASN A 145 -8.31 24.67 8.00
C ASN A 145 -9.34 24.51 6.87
N GLU A 146 -10.14 25.54 6.60
CA GLU A 146 -11.18 25.53 5.55
C GLU A 146 -10.63 25.22 4.15
N ASP A 147 -9.48 25.80 3.77
CA ASP A 147 -8.87 25.55 2.46
C ASP A 147 -8.32 24.13 2.33
N GLY A 148 -7.75 23.60 3.42
CA GLY A 148 -7.28 22.21 3.47
C GLY A 148 -8.45 21.24 3.36
N ARG A 149 -9.51 21.46 4.15
CA ARG A 149 -10.75 20.69 4.07
C ARG A 149 -11.35 20.71 2.67
N ARG A 150 -11.49 21.89 2.05
CA ARG A 150 -12.05 22.05 0.70
C ARG A 150 -11.29 21.25 -0.37
N ARG A 151 -9.98 21.04 -0.19
CA ARG A 151 -9.13 20.27 -1.12
C ARG A 151 -9.12 18.77 -0.82
N LEU A 152 -9.10 18.39 0.46
CA LEU A 152 -8.92 17.01 0.89
C LEU A 152 -10.24 16.24 0.96
N GLU A 153 -11.34 16.85 1.39
CA GLU A 153 -12.62 16.17 1.61
C GLU A 153 -13.13 15.44 0.34
N PRO A 154 -13.16 16.05 -0.87
CA PRO A 154 -13.58 15.34 -2.07
C PRO A 154 -12.71 14.12 -2.38
N VAL A 155 -11.39 14.23 -2.14
CA VAL A 155 -10.42 13.17 -2.42
C VAL A 155 -10.53 12.04 -1.40
N ILE A 156 -10.77 12.36 -0.12
CA ILE A 156 -11.05 11.39 0.94
C ILE A 156 -12.28 10.55 0.58
N LEU A 157 -13.38 11.21 0.20
CA LEU A 157 -14.62 10.53 -0.17
C LEU A 157 -14.46 9.65 -1.42
N GLU A 158 -13.56 10.02 -2.33
CA GLU A 158 -13.27 9.25 -3.54
C GLU A 158 -12.35 8.05 -3.28
N LEU A 159 -11.25 8.23 -2.53
CA LEU A 159 -10.22 7.21 -2.35
C LEU A 159 -10.52 6.22 -1.23
N ALA A 160 -11.18 6.64 -0.13
CA ALA A 160 -11.35 5.77 1.03
C ALA A 160 -12.04 4.42 0.72
N PRO A 161 -13.08 4.33 -0.12
CA PRO A 161 -13.66 3.04 -0.47
C PRO A 161 -12.68 2.03 -1.10
N TYR A 162 -11.67 2.50 -1.85
CA TYR A 162 -10.67 1.63 -2.48
C TYR A 162 -9.71 1.00 -1.46
N GLY A 163 -9.49 1.62 -0.30
CA GLY A 163 -8.60 1.08 0.73
C GLY A 163 -9.05 -0.27 1.29
N ARG A 164 -10.35 -0.59 1.20
CA ARG A 164 -10.90 -1.90 1.61
C ARG A 164 -10.37 -3.06 0.77
N GLU A 165 -9.93 -2.79 -0.46
CA GLU A 165 -9.36 -3.81 -1.33
C GLU A 165 -8.07 -4.43 -0.76
N TYR A 166 -7.36 -3.71 0.12
CA TYR A 166 -6.18 -4.25 0.78
C TYR A 166 -6.45 -5.55 1.53
N PHE A 167 -7.70 -5.76 1.96
CA PHE A 167 -8.15 -6.84 2.83
C PHE A 167 -9.01 -7.89 2.11
N VAL A 168 -9.03 -7.89 0.78
CA VAL A 168 -9.68 -8.98 0.03
C VAL A 168 -8.90 -10.27 0.27
N ASP A 169 -9.61 -11.29 0.77
CA ASP A 169 -9.02 -12.56 1.18
C ASP A 169 -8.47 -13.35 -0.02
N PRO A 170 -7.16 -13.67 -0.06
CA PRO A 170 -6.59 -14.51 -1.11
C PRO A 170 -6.99 -16.00 -0.98
N GLY A 171 -7.53 -16.41 0.17
CA GLY A 171 -7.94 -17.79 0.40
C GLY A 171 -8.07 -18.17 1.87
N HIS A 172 -8.70 -19.32 2.12
CA HIS A 172 -9.04 -19.75 3.46
C HIS A 172 -7.83 -20.37 4.17
N GLY A 173 -7.78 -20.32 5.49
CA GLY A 173 -6.82 -21.10 6.30
C GLY A 173 -5.57 -20.35 6.77
N LEU A 174 -5.34 -19.11 6.32
CA LEU A 174 -4.15 -18.33 6.72
C LEU A 174 -4.01 -18.14 8.24
N VAL A 175 -5.12 -18.00 8.97
CA VAL A 175 -5.12 -17.92 10.44
C VAL A 175 -4.89 -19.29 11.08
N ASP A 176 -5.56 -20.33 10.58
CA ASP A 176 -5.43 -21.70 11.10
C ASP A 176 -4.02 -22.27 10.91
N GLU A 177 -3.36 -21.88 9.82
CA GLU A 177 -1.96 -22.19 9.51
C GLU A 177 -0.95 -21.35 10.31
N GLY A 178 -1.45 -20.34 11.02
CA GLY A 178 -0.66 -19.39 11.81
C GLY A 178 0.14 -18.42 10.95
N VAL A 179 -0.21 -18.22 9.67
CA VAL A 179 0.41 -17.20 8.82
C VAL A 179 -0.01 -15.80 9.29
N LEU A 180 -1.31 -15.63 9.57
CA LEU A 180 -1.92 -14.42 10.11
C LEU A 180 -2.37 -14.62 11.57
N THR A 181 -2.21 -13.59 12.39
CA THR A 181 -2.77 -13.53 13.76
C THR A 181 -4.21 -13.05 13.79
N MET A 182 -4.66 -12.40 12.71
CA MET A 182 -5.97 -11.79 12.55
C MET A 182 -6.49 -12.05 11.14
N SER A 183 -7.76 -12.42 10.99
CA SER A 183 -8.34 -12.69 9.67
C SER A 183 -8.36 -11.43 8.80
N MET A 184 -8.39 -11.59 7.47
CA MET A 184 -8.46 -10.44 6.55
C MET A 184 -9.72 -9.60 6.79
N ALA A 185 -10.85 -10.24 7.08
CA ALA A 185 -12.10 -9.55 7.43
C ALA A 185 -12.01 -8.74 8.74
N ASP A 186 -11.31 -9.26 9.76
CA ASP A 186 -11.12 -8.53 11.02
C ASP A 186 -10.13 -7.37 10.84
N GLN A 187 -9.10 -7.54 10.00
CA GLN A 187 -8.18 -6.46 9.62
C GLN A 187 -8.93 -5.34 8.88
N GLU A 188 -9.83 -5.70 7.95
CA GLU A 188 -10.69 -4.74 7.25
C GLU A 188 -11.57 -3.95 8.23
N GLN A 189 -12.19 -4.62 9.20
CA GLN A 189 -13.01 -3.97 10.21
C GLN A 189 -12.21 -2.99 11.07
N GLU A 190 -10.99 -3.36 11.46
CA GLU A 190 -10.11 -2.46 12.20
C GLU A 190 -9.69 -1.25 11.35
N TRP A 191 -9.40 -1.47 10.06
CA TRP A 191 -9.08 -0.38 9.12
C TRP A 191 -10.26 0.58 8.95
N VAL A 192 -11.46 0.04 8.69
CA VAL A 192 -12.70 0.82 8.57
C VAL A 192 -12.93 1.66 9.82
N LYS A 193 -12.72 1.06 11.00
CA LYS A 193 -12.88 1.74 12.28
C LYS A 193 -11.85 2.88 12.47
N GLN A 194 -10.58 2.67 12.13
CA GLN A 194 -9.55 3.70 12.24
C GLN A 194 -9.78 4.85 11.25
N VAL A 195 -10.12 4.53 10.00
CA VAL A 195 -10.40 5.53 8.96
C VAL A 195 -11.65 6.32 9.26
N SER A 196 -12.75 5.66 9.66
CA SER A 196 -13.97 6.36 10.07
C SER A 196 -13.71 7.24 11.29
N GLY A 197 -13.01 6.71 12.30
CA GLY A 197 -12.65 7.47 13.49
C GLY A 197 -11.84 8.73 13.20
N LEU A 198 -10.87 8.65 12.28
CA LEU A 198 -10.08 9.81 11.84
C LEU A 198 -10.94 10.90 11.20
N PHE A 199 -11.85 10.52 10.29
CA PHE A 199 -12.63 11.47 9.51
C PHE A 199 -13.88 11.98 10.22
N ASP A 200 -14.41 11.21 11.19
CA ASP A 200 -15.43 11.65 12.13
C ASP A 200 -14.95 12.82 13.01
N GLU A 201 -13.65 12.91 13.34
CA GLU A 201 -13.06 14.07 14.04
C GLU A 201 -13.32 15.40 13.31
N PHE A 202 -13.57 15.34 12.00
CA PHE A 202 -13.78 16.49 11.12
C PHE A 202 -15.16 16.51 10.45
N ASP A 203 -16.13 15.71 10.91
CA ASP A 203 -17.47 15.63 10.30
C ASP A 203 -17.41 15.35 8.77
N ILE A 204 -16.50 14.48 8.31
CA ILE A 204 -16.42 14.07 6.89
C ILE A 204 -17.15 12.73 6.71
N PRO A 205 -18.24 12.68 5.93
CA PRO A 205 -19.13 11.51 5.88
C PRO A 205 -18.61 10.43 4.91
N VAL A 206 -17.56 9.70 5.31
CA VAL A 206 -17.02 8.60 4.50
C VAL A 206 -17.95 7.38 4.56
N ASP A 207 -18.46 6.95 3.41
CA ASP A 207 -19.25 5.71 3.31
C ASP A 207 -18.36 4.52 2.93
N LEU A 208 -18.01 3.69 3.91
CA LEU A 208 -17.24 2.47 3.72
C LEU A 208 -18.10 1.21 3.58
N ASN A 209 -19.44 1.34 3.61
CA ASN A 209 -20.36 0.21 3.43
C ASN A 209 -20.71 -0.07 1.95
N VAL A 210 -20.17 0.73 1.03
CA VAL A 210 -20.33 0.53 -0.41
C VAL A 210 -19.68 -0.77 -0.87
N GLU A 211 -20.04 -1.27 -2.05
CA GLU A 211 -19.29 -2.37 -2.67
C GLU A 211 -17.85 -1.92 -2.95
N ILE A 212 -16.88 -2.82 -2.77
CA ILE A 212 -15.48 -2.51 -3.07
C ILE A 212 -15.41 -2.14 -4.57
N PRO A 213 -14.97 -0.93 -4.92
CA PRO A 213 -15.06 -0.43 -6.30
C PRO A 213 -13.94 -0.97 -7.21
N ALA A 214 -13.29 -2.08 -6.85
CA ALA A 214 -12.00 -2.51 -7.38
C ALA A 214 -11.81 -4.04 -7.39
N PHE A 215 -10.93 -4.50 -8.28
CA PHE A 215 -10.64 -5.93 -8.53
C PHE A 215 -9.15 -6.20 -8.84
N GLY A 216 -8.26 -5.32 -8.39
CA GLY A 216 -6.79 -5.45 -8.40
C GLY A 216 -6.28 -6.75 -7.77
N ARG A 217 -6.91 -7.27 -6.70
CA ARG A 217 -6.48 -8.59 -6.19
C ARG A 217 -6.70 -9.74 -7.19
N SER A 218 -7.59 -9.56 -8.18
CA SER A 218 -7.91 -10.57 -9.20
C SER A 218 -7.21 -10.35 -10.55
N GLY A 219 -6.18 -9.50 -10.62
CA GLY A 219 -5.47 -9.22 -11.87
C GLY A 219 -6.10 -8.13 -12.74
N VAL A 220 -7.26 -7.59 -12.39
CA VAL A 220 -7.87 -6.45 -13.12
C VAL A 220 -7.19 -5.17 -12.67
N ARG A 221 -6.43 -4.51 -13.54
CA ARG A 221 -5.70 -3.29 -13.21
C ARG A 221 -6.57 -2.04 -13.20
N SER A 222 -6.15 -1.02 -12.46
CA SER A 222 -6.76 0.30 -12.47
C SER A 222 -6.55 1.00 -13.82
N LYS A 223 -7.25 2.11 -14.02
CA LYS A 223 -7.07 2.98 -15.19
C LYS A 223 -5.66 3.57 -15.30
N ASP A 224 -4.92 3.63 -14.19
CA ASP A 224 -3.62 4.31 -14.09
C ASP A 224 -2.44 3.34 -14.19
N PHE A 225 -2.68 2.02 -14.01
CA PHE A 225 -1.62 1.02 -13.94
C PHE A 225 -0.73 0.98 -15.18
N ASP A 226 -1.29 1.11 -16.39
CA ASP A 226 -0.49 1.05 -17.61
C ASP A 226 0.59 2.14 -17.63
N LEU A 227 0.25 3.36 -17.19
CA LEU A 227 1.21 4.47 -17.08
C LEU A 227 2.25 4.20 -15.98
N LEU A 228 1.79 3.78 -14.79
CA LEU A 228 2.68 3.44 -13.67
C LEU A 228 3.69 2.35 -14.07
N HIS A 229 3.19 1.26 -14.66
CA HIS A 229 4.00 0.14 -15.12
C HIS A 229 4.95 0.56 -16.24
N ASP A 230 4.51 1.44 -17.14
CA ASP A 230 5.36 1.95 -18.20
C ASP A 230 6.56 2.74 -17.67
N GLU A 231 6.35 3.59 -16.67
CA GLU A 231 7.41 4.32 -16.01
C GLU A 231 8.35 3.39 -15.23
N MET A 232 7.78 2.50 -14.41
CA MET A 232 8.50 1.55 -13.57
C MET A 232 9.43 0.63 -14.39
N THR A 233 8.97 0.20 -15.58
CA THR A 233 9.72 -0.74 -16.43
C THR A 233 10.46 -0.04 -17.58
N ALA A 234 10.46 1.29 -17.65
CA ALA A 234 11.03 2.04 -18.77
C ALA A 234 12.50 1.67 -19.04
N VAL A 235 13.32 1.59 -17.99
CA VAL A 235 14.77 1.33 -18.12
C VAL A 235 15.05 -0.13 -18.46
N ILE A 236 14.41 -1.08 -17.78
CA ILE A 236 14.66 -2.51 -18.02
C ILE A 236 14.22 -2.94 -19.42
N ARG A 237 13.21 -2.26 -19.99
CA ARG A 237 12.77 -2.51 -21.37
C ARG A 237 13.75 -2.02 -22.43
N ILE A 238 14.67 -1.12 -22.10
CA ILE A 238 15.73 -0.67 -23.02
C ILE A 238 16.72 -1.81 -23.27
N ASP A 239 17.14 -2.53 -22.23
CA ASP A 239 17.99 -3.71 -22.33
C ASP A 239 17.59 -4.79 -21.29
N PRO A 240 16.69 -5.72 -21.66
CA PRO A 240 16.21 -6.76 -20.74
C PRO A 240 17.28 -7.77 -20.28
N LYS A 241 18.49 -7.72 -20.85
CA LYS A 241 19.61 -8.62 -20.48
C LYS A 241 20.69 -7.91 -19.67
N ALA A 242 20.54 -6.61 -19.42
CA ALA A 242 21.48 -5.87 -18.61
C ALA A 242 21.50 -6.38 -17.15
N GLN A 243 22.66 -6.32 -16.53
CA GLN A 243 22.85 -6.59 -15.09
C GLN A 243 23.29 -5.29 -14.42
N TRP A 244 22.65 -4.94 -13.30
CA TRP A 244 22.82 -3.69 -12.56
C TRP A 244 23.24 -3.94 -11.11
#